data_AF-A0A1J3GEE7-F1
#
_entry.id   AF-A0A1J3GEE7-F1
#
_cell.length_a   1.000
_cell.length_b   1.000
_cell.length_c   1.000
_cell.angle_alpha   90.00
_cell.angle_beta   90.00
_cell.angle_gamma   90.00
#
_symmetry.space_group_name_H-M   'P 1'
#
loop_
_entity.id
_entity.type
_entity.pdbx_description
1 polymer ?
#
loop_
_entity_poly.entity_id
_entity_poly.type
_entity_poly.pdbx_seq_one_letter_code
_entity_poly.pdbx_strand_id
1 'polypeptide(L)'
;MSSKVSSSGELLSRWRRIEEDEGENDGCDPSTVRRLNQRKEQWFTDAFTLLISLPRDTHIWCGYGDVMGPLLETFYNFFTDDRNDSPLKVLWKRISEEMRLCAQCICQHHQTQEMYEKEYECSSVGPLLAVLRKIDEERVTRHLQEINSRVEKGTYDPDSHHAEVVSVMYEVLMFPFFFDDMSLCTEFEKFIESIDNIHELAFADNQEFPGVYALLFLNRRVRVIGYRLARAMGKLRSATQLERLQPLLKKFIGIL
;
A
#
# COMPACT_ATOMS: atom_id res chain seq x y z
N MET A 1 -10.12 2.29 -34.61
CA MET A 1 -8.65 2.35 -34.78
C MET A 1 -8.06 1.50 -33.67
N SER A 2 -7.36 0.41 -34.01
CA SER A 2 -6.72 -0.44 -33.01
C SER A 2 -5.57 0.35 -32.41
N SER A 3 -5.73 0.90 -31.19
CA SER A 3 -4.62 1.53 -30.49
C SER A 3 -3.56 0.47 -30.23
N LYS A 4 -2.37 0.68 -30.78
CA LYS A 4 -1.22 -0.17 -30.48
C LYS A 4 -0.90 0.06 -29.01
N VAL A 5 -1.13 -0.93 -28.16
CA VAL A 5 -0.76 -0.86 -26.75
C VAL A 5 0.75 -0.69 -26.67
N SER A 6 1.21 0.42 -26.11
CA SER A 6 2.62 0.73 -25.92
C SER A 6 3.26 -0.35 -25.03
N SER A 7 4.48 -0.78 -25.38
CA SER A 7 5.21 -1.73 -24.52
C SER A 7 5.72 -1.04 -23.25
N SER A 8 5.91 -1.79 -22.15
CA SER A 8 6.47 -1.22 -20.90
C SER A 8 7.82 -0.56 -21.13
N GLY A 9 8.72 -1.18 -21.89
CA GLY A 9 10.04 -0.62 -22.21
C GLY A 9 9.97 0.71 -22.98
N GLU A 10 8.98 0.86 -23.86
CA GLU A 10 8.74 2.12 -24.57
C GLU A 10 8.23 3.21 -23.62
N LEU A 11 7.29 2.88 -22.73
CA LEU A 11 6.79 3.81 -21.72
C LEU A 11 7.89 4.27 -20.78
N LEU A 12 8.72 3.36 -20.26
CA LEU A 12 9.83 3.71 -19.37
C LEU A 12 10.87 4.59 -20.06
N SER A 13 11.13 4.35 -21.34
CA SER A 13 12.04 5.20 -22.12
C SER A 13 11.47 6.59 -22.38
N ARG A 14 10.15 6.70 -22.57
CA ARG A 14 9.46 7.99 -22.69
C ARG A 14 9.41 8.76 -21.37
N TRP A 15 9.23 8.05 -20.26
CA TRP A 15 9.20 8.64 -18.91
C TRP A 15 10.54 9.26 -18.54
N ARG A 16 11.65 8.52 -18.71
CA ARG A 16 13.00 9.06 -18.45
C ARG A 16 13.28 10.36 -19.21
N ARG A 17 12.85 10.45 -20.47
CA ARG A 17 12.99 11.69 -21.26
C ARG A 17 12.12 12.84 -20.74
N ILE A 18 10.99 12.55 -20.11
CA ILE A 18 10.15 13.58 -19.48
C ILE A 18 10.85 14.11 -18.23
N GLU A 19 11.43 13.22 -17.41
CA GLU A 19 12.19 13.60 -16.21
C GLU A 19 13.44 14.42 -16.54
N GLU A 20 14.19 14.03 -17.58
CA GLU A 20 15.32 14.80 -18.11
C GLU A 20 14.89 16.21 -18.56
N ASP A 21 13.79 16.32 -19.30
CA ASP A 21 13.23 17.60 -19.77
C ASP A 21 12.71 18.47 -18.60
N GLU A 22 12.26 17.88 -17.50
CA GLU A 22 11.82 18.58 -16.28
C GLU A 22 13.00 19.20 -15.51
N GLY A 23 14.12 18.48 -15.42
CA GLY A 23 15.33 18.93 -14.72
C GLY A 23 16.10 20.04 -15.46
N GLU A 24 16.01 20.11 -16.79
CA GLU A 24 16.69 21.11 -17.63
C GLU A 24 15.89 22.40 -17.84
N ASN A 25 14.59 22.41 -17.51
CA ASN A 25 13.70 23.54 -17.80
C ASN A 25 13.70 24.56 -16.65
N ASP A 26 14.40 25.68 -16.85
CA ASP A 26 14.48 26.82 -15.92
C ASP A 26 13.18 27.66 -15.83
N GLY A 27 12.02 27.06 -16.16
CA GLY A 27 10.68 27.61 -15.97
C GLY A 27 10.29 28.82 -16.82
N CYS A 28 11.11 29.22 -17.80
CA CYS A 28 10.97 30.56 -18.40
C CYS A 28 10.15 30.64 -19.71
N ASP A 29 9.92 29.52 -20.42
CA ASP A 29 9.11 29.50 -21.67
C ASP A 29 7.76 28.75 -21.50
N PRO A 30 6.61 29.43 -21.60
CA PRO A 30 5.30 28.79 -21.57
C PRO A 30 5.09 27.72 -22.65
N SER A 31 5.81 27.78 -23.77
CA SER A 31 5.68 26.81 -24.86
C SER A 31 6.30 25.45 -24.50
N THR A 32 7.42 25.44 -23.77
CA THR A 32 8.10 24.21 -23.33
C THR A 32 7.27 23.49 -22.28
N VAL A 33 6.67 24.24 -21.33
CA VAL A 33 5.78 23.70 -20.29
C VAL A 33 4.54 23.03 -20.91
N ARG A 34 3.90 23.65 -21.91
CA ARG A 34 2.74 23.04 -22.59
C ARG A 34 3.11 21.73 -23.29
N ARG A 35 4.25 21.69 -23.98
CA ARG A 35 4.72 20.49 -24.67
C ARG A 35 5.05 19.36 -23.69
N LEU A 36 5.64 19.70 -22.54
CA LEU A 36 5.92 18.73 -21.47
C LEU A 36 4.62 18.15 -20.92
N ASN A 37 3.64 19.00 -20.58
CA ASN A 37 2.34 18.54 -20.08
C ASN A 37 1.63 17.61 -21.06
N GLN A 38 1.63 17.93 -22.36
CA GLN A 38 1.07 17.05 -23.40
C GLN A 38 1.76 15.69 -23.45
N ARG A 39 3.09 15.65 -23.26
CA ARG A 39 3.84 14.38 -23.22
C ARG A 39 3.50 13.57 -21.97
N LYS A 40 3.34 14.21 -20.81
CA LYS A 40 2.87 13.55 -19.57
C LYS A 40 1.47 13.00 -19.74
N GLU A 41 0.53 13.80 -20.24
CA GLU A 41 -0.86 13.37 -20.49
C GLU A 41 -0.93 12.15 -21.42
N GLN A 42 -0.17 12.17 -22.52
CA GLN A 42 -0.11 11.02 -23.44
C GLN A 42 0.53 9.80 -22.77
N TRP A 43 1.59 10.01 -21.97
CA TRP A 43 2.23 8.93 -21.24
C TRP A 43 1.27 8.28 -20.23
N PHE A 44 0.56 9.08 -19.42
CA PHE A 44 -0.41 8.58 -18.45
C PHE A 44 -1.54 7.81 -19.15
N THR A 45 -2.06 8.34 -20.26
CA THR A 45 -3.11 7.67 -21.04
C THR A 45 -2.67 6.29 -21.53
N ASP A 46 -1.46 6.20 -22.08
CA ASP A 46 -0.90 4.94 -22.58
C ASP A 46 -0.59 3.97 -21.44
N ALA A 47 -0.09 4.48 -20.30
CA ALA A 47 0.21 3.68 -19.11
C ALA A 47 -1.05 3.10 -18.48
N PHE A 48 -2.12 3.89 -18.31
CA PHE A 48 -3.43 3.39 -17.87
C PHE A 48 -3.96 2.32 -18.82
N THR A 49 -3.88 2.55 -20.13
CA THR A 49 -4.35 1.59 -21.14
C THR A 49 -3.58 0.28 -21.04
N LEU A 50 -2.26 0.33 -20.90
CA LEU A 50 -1.41 -0.84 -20.70
C LEU A 50 -1.83 -1.57 -19.41
N LEU A 51 -1.76 -0.92 -18.26
CA LEU A 51 -1.94 -1.57 -16.96
C LEU A 51 -3.35 -2.14 -16.78
N ILE A 52 -4.39 -1.43 -17.23
CA ILE A 52 -5.78 -1.92 -17.13
C ILE A 52 -6.01 -3.12 -18.06
N SER A 53 -5.35 -3.16 -19.22
CA SER A 53 -5.52 -4.24 -20.21
C SER A 53 -4.70 -5.50 -19.93
N LEU A 54 -3.78 -5.48 -18.95
CA LEU A 54 -3.00 -6.66 -18.58
C LEU A 54 -3.92 -7.83 -18.17
N PRO A 55 -3.55 -9.10 -18.45
CA PRO A 55 -4.24 -10.27 -17.91
C PRO A 55 -4.40 -10.23 -16.39
N ARG A 56 -5.44 -10.87 -15.83
CA ARG A 56 -5.72 -10.84 -14.37
C ARG A 56 -4.70 -11.61 -13.53
N ASP A 57 -4.02 -12.59 -14.12
CA ASP A 57 -2.92 -13.35 -13.52
C ASP A 57 -1.60 -12.57 -13.51
N THR A 58 -1.52 -11.47 -14.27
CA THR A 58 -0.37 -10.57 -14.26
C THR A 58 -0.59 -9.44 -13.26
N HIS A 59 0.12 -9.52 -12.15
CA HIS A 59 0.09 -8.49 -11.11
C HIS A 59 0.87 -7.24 -11.54
N ILE A 60 0.21 -6.08 -11.45
CA ILE A 60 0.77 -4.78 -11.85
C ILE A 60 2.01 -4.45 -11.01
N TRP A 61 1.91 -4.52 -9.68
CA TRP A 61 3.03 -4.18 -8.80
C TRP A 61 4.20 -5.16 -8.90
N CYS A 62 3.95 -6.44 -9.20
CA CYS A 62 5.02 -7.43 -9.33
C CYS A 62 5.78 -7.33 -10.65
N GLY A 63 5.10 -7.04 -11.76
CA GLY A 63 5.69 -7.08 -13.10
C GLY A 63 5.90 -5.72 -13.76
N TYR A 64 5.17 -4.69 -13.31
CA TYR A 64 5.10 -3.37 -13.94
C TYR A 64 5.17 -2.25 -12.90
N GLY A 65 5.79 -2.50 -11.73
CA GLY A 65 5.99 -1.52 -10.67
C GLY A 65 6.63 -0.22 -11.16
N ASP A 66 7.61 -0.31 -12.06
CA ASP A 66 8.30 0.85 -12.66
C ASP A 66 7.36 1.75 -13.49
N VAL A 67 6.27 1.21 -14.04
CA VAL A 67 5.24 1.98 -14.76
C VAL A 67 4.15 2.46 -13.80
N MET A 68 3.81 1.64 -12.81
CA MET A 68 2.80 1.97 -11.80
C MET A 68 3.26 3.09 -10.86
N GLY A 69 4.55 3.14 -10.52
CA GLY A 69 5.12 4.14 -9.63
C GLY A 69 4.83 5.56 -10.08
N PRO A 70 5.26 6.00 -11.27
CA PRO A 70 4.95 7.33 -11.79
C PRO A 70 3.45 7.62 -11.92
N LEU A 71 2.64 6.59 -12.18
CA LEU A 71 1.18 6.73 -12.24
C LEU A 71 0.57 7.14 -10.89
N LEU A 72 1.27 6.93 -9.76
CA LEU A 72 0.81 7.41 -8.45
C LEU A 72 0.60 8.92 -8.44
N GLU A 73 1.32 9.71 -9.25
CA GLU A 73 1.08 11.16 -9.37
C GLU A 73 -0.39 11.50 -9.67
N THR A 74 -1.06 10.65 -10.44
CA THR A 74 -2.47 10.85 -10.83
C THR A 74 -3.45 10.64 -9.68
N PHE A 75 -3.05 9.94 -8.61
CA PHE A 75 -3.87 9.68 -7.44
C PHE A 75 -4.08 10.92 -6.58
N TYR A 76 -3.33 12.00 -6.79
CA TYR A 76 -3.57 13.28 -6.12
C TYR A 76 -5.05 13.73 -6.25
N ASN A 77 -5.67 13.46 -7.40
CA ASN A 77 -7.05 13.80 -7.70
C ASN A 77 -8.05 12.66 -7.42
N PHE A 78 -7.67 11.65 -6.64
CA PHE A 78 -8.52 10.48 -6.43
C PHE A 78 -9.89 10.84 -5.82
N PHE A 79 -9.93 11.73 -4.84
CA PHE A 79 -11.20 12.13 -4.20
C PHE A 79 -11.94 13.25 -4.95
N THR A 80 -11.28 13.94 -5.88
CA THR A 80 -11.93 14.95 -6.73
C THR A 80 -12.59 14.32 -7.95
N ASP A 81 -12.22 13.09 -8.29
CA ASP A 81 -12.84 12.29 -9.34
C ASP A 81 -14.07 11.52 -8.83
N ASP A 82 -15.26 12.06 -9.13
CA ASP A 82 -16.55 11.46 -8.79
C ASP A 82 -16.93 10.25 -9.65
N ARG A 83 -16.20 9.98 -10.73
CA ARG A 83 -16.54 8.92 -11.68
C ARG A 83 -15.98 7.58 -11.24
N ASN A 84 -16.85 6.70 -10.76
CA ASN A 84 -16.47 5.32 -10.39
C ASN A 84 -15.93 4.48 -11.56
N ASP A 85 -16.22 4.86 -12.80
CA ASP A 85 -15.77 4.18 -14.02
C ASP A 85 -14.49 4.81 -14.62
N SER A 86 -13.89 5.80 -13.95
CA SER A 86 -12.68 6.44 -14.45
C SER A 86 -11.50 5.45 -14.49
N PRO A 87 -10.51 5.67 -15.38
CA PRO A 87 -9.31 4.84 -15.43
C PRO A 87 -8.60 4.75 -14.07
N LEU A 88 -8.59 5.84 -13.30
CA LEU A 88 -8.00 5.90 -11.97
C LEU A 88 -8.72 4.97 -10.99
N LYS A 89 -10.06 5.02 -10.93
CA LYS A 89 -10.86 4.16 -10.03
C LYS A 89 -10.80 2.69 -10.44
N VAL A 90 -10.81 2.41 -11.75
CA VAL A 90 -10.67 1.06 -12.29
C VAL A 90 -9.30 0.48 -11.97
N LEU A 91 -8.22 1.26 -12.16
CA LEU A 91 -6.86 0.85 -11.83
C LEU A 91 -6.73 0.60 -10.32
N TRP A 92 -7.22 1.51 -9.49
CA TRP A 92 -7.20 1.36 -8.03
C TRP A 92 -7.91 0.09 -7.59
N LYS A 93 -9.11 -0.18 -8.12
CA LYS A 93 -9.85 -1.41 -7.83
C LYS A 93 -9.04 -2.65 -8.20
N ARG A 94 -8.40 -2.65 -9.37
CA ARG A 94 -7.57 -3.76 -9.83
C ARG A 94 -6.38 -4.01 -8.91
N ILE A 95 -5.55 -3.00 -8.63
CA ILE A 95 -4.37 -3.20 -7.77
C ILE A 95 -4.78 -3.53 -6.32
N SER A 96 -5.95 -3.04 -5.88
CA SER A 96 -6.54 -3.43 -4.60
C SER A 96 -6.85 -4.93 -4.56
N GLU A 97 -7.48 -5.48 -5.61
CA GLU A 97 -7.76 -6.91 -5.73
C GLU A 97 -6.47 -7.75 -5.73
N GLU A 98 -5.42 -7.28 -6.41
CA GLU A 98 -4.11 -7.96 -6.45
C GLU A 98 -3.42 -7.95 -5.07
N MET A 99 -3.42 -6.80 -4.37
CA MET A 99 -2.82 -6.68 -3.04
C MET A 99 -3.52 -7.54 -1.97
N ARG A 100 -4.81 -7.86 -2.14
CA ARG A 100 -5.53 -8.76 -1.22
C ARG A 100 -4.95 -10.17 -1.16
N LEU A 101 -4.24 -10.60 -2.22
CA LEU A 101 -3.76 -11.97 -2.36
C LEU A 101 -2.24 -12.06 -2.49
N CYS A 102 -1.54 -10.92 -2.58
CA CYS A 102 -0.12 -10.89 -2.92
C CYS A 102 0.68 -9.93 -2.02
N ALA A 103 1.43 -10.49 -1.07
CA ALA A 103 2.34 -9.74 -0.22
C ALA A 103 3.43 -8.97 -0.99
N GLN A 104 3.86 -9.46 -2.16
CA GLN A 104 4.81 -8.74 -3.00
C GLN A 104 4.19 -7.46 -3.58
N CYS A 105 2.92 -7.49 -4.00
CA CYS A 105 2.22 -6.27 -4.45
C CYS A 105 2.14 -5.24 -3.32
N ILE A 106 1.76 -5.68 -2.12
CA ILE A 106 1.72 -4.83 -0.92
C ILE A 106 3.10 -4.20 -0.67
N CYS A 107 4.15 -5.02 -0.70
CA CYS A 107 5.51 -4.57 -0.45
C CYS A 107 5.95 -3.51 -1.46
N GLN A 108 5.78 -3.75 -2.76
CA GLN A 108 6.16 -2.80 -3.81
C GLN A 108 5.36 -1.49 -3.73
N HIS A 109 4.05 -1.58 -3.46
CA HIS A 109 3.18 -0.42 -3.30
C HIS A 109 3.65 0.51 -2.18
N HIS A 110 3.88 -0.02 -0.97
CA HIS A 110 4.33 0.77 0.17
C HIS A 110 5.80 1.20 0.05
N GLN A 111 6.67 0.38 -0.54
CA GLN A 111 8.07 0.78 -0.82
C GLN A 111 8.14 1.96 -1.79
N THR A 112 7.26 2.00 -2.79
CA THR A 112 7.18 3.13 -3.71
C THR A 112 6.74 4.40 -2.97
N GLN A 113 5.76 4.31 -2.07
CA GLN A 113 5.36 5.45 -1.23
C GLN A 113 6.50 5.93 -0.31
N GLU A 114 7.24 4.99 0.31
CA GLU A 114 8.40 5.32 1.15
C GLU A 114 9.53 5.97 0.34
N MET A 115 9.74 5.53 -0.90
CA MET A 115 10.67 6.17 -1.82
C MET A 115 10.25 7.62 -2.11
N TYR A 116 8.96 7.85 -2.40
CA TYR A 116 8.44 9.20 -2.63
C TYR A 116 8.67 10.12 -1.42
N GLU A 117 8.47 9.62 -0.20
CA GLU A 117 8.73 10.37 1.04
C GLU A 117 10.21 10.73 1.24
N LYS A 118 11.14 9.88 0.77
CA LYS A 118 12.59 10.08 0.92
C LYS A 118 13.21 10.93 -0.19
N GLU A 119 12.72 10.80 -1.41
CA GLU A 119 13.33 11.42 -2.60
C GLU A 119 12.79 12.83 -2.88
N TYR A 120 11.56 13.14 -2.45
CA TYR A 120 10.93 14.43 -2.73
C TYR A 120 10.66 15.25 -1.47
N GLU A 121 10.59 16.58 -1.63
CA GLU A 121 10.22 17.46 -0.54
C GLU A 121 8.77 17.23 -0.08
N CYS A 122 8.56 17.16 1.24
CA CYS A 122 7.25 16.93 1.85
C CYS A 122 6.19 17.97 1.43
N SER A 123 6.59 19.23 1.17
CA SER A 123 5.71 20.28 0.65
C SER A 123 5.12 19.94 -0.73
N SER A 124 5.84 19.17 -1.54
CA SER A 124 5.45 18.75 -2.89
C SER A 124 4.65 17.45 -2.84
N VAL A 125 5.20 16.42 -2.19
CA VAL A 125 4.68 15.05 -2.27
C VAL A 125 3.73 14.68 -1.14
N GLY A 126 3.77 15.43 -0.03
CA GLY A 126 2.98 15.17 1.18
C GLY A 126 1.47 15.08 0.94
N PRO A 127 0.84 15.98 0.16
CA PRO A 127 -0.59 15.88 -0.12
C PRO A 127 -0.95 14.63 -0.94
N LEU A 128 -0.09 14.19 -1.87
CA LEU A 128 -0.29 12.94 -2.60
C LEU A 128 -0.23 11.74 -1.64
N LEU A 129 0.80 11.67 -0.80
CA LEU A 129 0.96 10.59 0.17
C LEU A 129 -0.20 10.55 1.18
N ALA A 130 -0.76 11.70 1.56
CA ALA A 130 -1.95 11.75 2.40
C ALA A 130 -3.18 11.15 1.72
N VAL A 131 -3.35 11.38 0.41
CA VAL A 131 -4.43 10.75 -0.37
C VAL A 131 -4.21 9.24 -0.48
N LEU A 132 -3.00 8.80 -0.82
CA LEU A 132 -2.65 7.37 -0.91
C LEU A 132 -2.86 6.64 0.43
N ARG A 133 -2.41 7.23 1.53
CA ARG A 133 -2.62 6.69 2.87
C ARG A 133 -4.11 6.51 3.18
N LYS A 134 -4.94 7.51 2.89
CA LYS A 134 -6.38 7.43 3.15
C LYS A 134 -7.07 6.35 2.32
N ILE A 135 -6.75 6.22 1.03
CA ILE A 135 -7.35 5.16 0.20
C ILE A 135 -6.85 3.76 0.61
N ASP A 136 -5.62 3.65 1.10
CA ASP A 136 -5.09 2.40 1.67
C ASP A 136 -5.83 2.03 2.96
N GLU A 137 -6.02 2.99 3.88
CA GLU A 137 -6.82 2.81 5.09
C GLU A 137 -8.24 2.34 4.76
N GLU A 138 -8.93 2.97 3.80
CA GLU A 138 -10.27 2.57 3.34
C GLU A 138 -10.27 1.16 2.74
N ARG A 139 -9.27 0.81 1.93
CA ARG A 139 -9.14 -0.51 1.29
C ARG A 139 -8.92 -1.60 2.34
N VAL A 140 -7.95 -1.42 3.23
CA VAL A 140 -7.58 -2.40 4.25
C VAL A 140 -8.72 -2.58 5.26
N THR A 141 -9.36 -1.49 5.68
CA THR A 141 -10.53 -1.55 6.57
C THR A 141 -11.66 -2.37 5.96
N ARG A 142 -11.98 -2.15 4.68
CA ARG A 142 -13.02 -2.92 3.98
C ARG A 142 -12.65 -4.40 3.87
N HIS A 143 -11.39 -4.71 3.60
CA HIS A 143 -10.91 -6.09 3.56
C HIS A 143 -11.08 -6.80 4.92
N LEU A 144 -10.70 -6.13 6.01
CA LEU A 144 -10.89 -6.64 7.37
C LEU A 144 -12.38 -6.87 7.69
N GLN A 145 -13.24 -5.90 7.36
CA GLN A 145 -14.69 -6.03 7.57
C GLN A 145 -15.29 -7.23 6.83
N GLU A 146 -14.86 -7.47 5.60
CA GLU A 146 -15.32 -8.62 4.81
C GLU A 146 -14.92 -9.95 5.45
N ILE A 147 -13.67 -10.08 5.91
CA ILE A 147 -13.20 -11.29 6.59
C ILE A 147 -13.93 -11.47 7.92
N ASN A 148 -14.00 -10.43 8.75
CA ASN A 148 -14.73 -10.45 10.02
C ASN A 148 -16.18 -10.90 9.81
N SER A 149 -16.86 -10.33 8.81
CA SER A 149 -18.23 -10.72 8.48
C SER A 149 -18.34 -12.18 8.05
N ARG A 150 -17.37 -12.72 7.30
CA ARG A 150 -17.35 -14.14 6.92
C ARG A 150 -17.20 -15.05 8.13
N VAL A 151 -16.31 -14.67 9.06
CA VAL A 151 -16.08 -15.41 10.32
C VAL A 151 -17.32 -15.38 11.21
N GLU A 152 -17.92 -14.21 11.43
CA GLU A 152 -19.15 -14.05 12.23
C GLU A 152 -20.31 -14.87 11.68
N LYS A 153 -20.43 -14.98 10.35
CA LYS A 153 -21.47 -15.76 9.67
C LYS A 153 -21.16 -17.26 9.60
N GLY A 154 -19.99 -17.71 10.06
CA GLY A 154 -19.55 -19.10 9.95
C GLY A 154 -19.28 -19.55 8.51
N THR A 155 -19.07 -18.61 7.58
CA THR A 155 -18.78 -18.86 6.16
C THR A 155 -17.28 -18.81 5.84
N TYR A 156 -16.45 -18.59 6.87
CA TYR A 156 -15.01 -18.60 6.74
C TYR A 156 -14.49 -20.04 6.57
N ASP A 157 -13.85 -20.26 5.43
CA ASP A 157 -13.13 -21.50 5.10
C ASP A 157 -11.60 -21.26 5.16
N PRO A 158 -10.87 -21.87 6.11
CA PRO A 158 -9.42 -21.88 6.18
C PRO A 158 -8.70 -22.16 4.85
N ASP A 159 -9.15 -23.18 4.10
CA ASP A 159 -8.42 -23.67 2.92
C ASP A 159 -8.56 -22.70 1.75
N SER A 160 -9.74 -22.10 1.58
CA SER A 160 -10.01 -21.16 0.49
C SER A 160 -9.58 -19.73 0.79
N HIS A 161 -9.55 -19.31 2.06
CA HIS A 161 -9.33 -17.91 2.44
C HIS A 161 -7.97 -17.63 3.09
N HIS A 162 -7.10 -18.64 3.22
CA HIS A 162 -5.78 -18.49 3.83
C HIS A 162 -4.96 -17.34 3.23
N ALA A 163 -4.92 -17.24 1.89
CA ALA A 163 -4.14 -16.22 1.20
C ALA A 163 -4.58 -14.78 1.53
N GLU A 164 -5.91 -14.54 1.63
CA GLU A 164 -6.46 -13.24 2.00
C GLU A 164 -6.07 -12.86 3.44
N VAL A 165 -6.21 -13.81 4.38
CA VAL A 165 -5.88 -13.63 5.80
C VAL A 165 -4.39 -13.33 5.98
N VAL A 166 -3.52 -14.11 5.34
CA VAL A 166 -2.07 -13.89 5.43
C VAL A 166 -1.69 -12.54 4.83
N SER A 167 -2.26 -12.16 3.69
CA SER A 167 -1.92 -10.90 3.01
C SER A 167 -2.34 -9.68 3.83
N VAL A 168 -3.56 -9.65 4.37
CA VAL A 168 -4.01 -8.50 5.19
C VAL A 168 -3.28 -8.43 6.53
N MET A 169 -3.00 -9.58 7.14
CA MET A 169 -2.22 -9.64 8.38
C MET A 169 -0.78 -9.16 8.14
N TYR A 170 -0.15 -9.61 7.05
CA TYR A 170 1.16 -9.13 6.62
C TYR A 170 1.14 -7.61 6.45
N GLU A 171 0.17 -7.08 5.71
CA GLU A 171 0.09 -5.65 5.43
C GLU A 171 -0.01 -4.80 6.71
N VAL A 172 -0.98 -5.08 7.59
CA VAL A 172 -1.17 -4.29 8.82
C VAL A 172 0.03 -4.42 9.77
N LEU A 173 0.61 -5.62 9.89
CA LEU A 173 1.73 -5.85 10.82
C LEU A 173 3.09 -5.39 10.26
N MET A 174 3.26 -5.31 8.95
CA MET A 174 4.48 -4.74 8.35
C MET A 174 4.46 -3.21 8.35
N PHE A 175 3.29 -2.60 8.19
CA PHE A 175 3.12 -1.16 8.02
C PHE A 175 2.34 -0.54 9.20
N PRO A 176 3.00 -0.27 10.34
CA PRO A 176 2.32 0.09 11.59
C PRO A 176 1.62 1.45 11.57
N PHE A 177 1.79 2.28 10.53
CA PHE A 177 1.02 3.53 10.38
C PHE A 177 -0.48 3.26 10.25
N PHE A 178 -0.91 2.06 9.82
CA PHE A 178 -2.33 1.70 9.78
C PHE A 178 -3.02 1.77 11.15
N PHE A 179 -2.26 1.66 12.25
CA PHE A 179 -2.81 1.84 13.59
C PHE A 179 -3.10 3.32 13.94
N ASP A 180 -2.79 4.28 13.06
CA ASP A 180 -3.19 5.68 13.20
C ASP A 180 -4.70 5.87 12.92
N ASP A 181 -5.31 5.02 12.10
CA ASP A 181 -6.74 5.03 11.85
C ASP A 181 -7.50 4.14 12.86
N MET A 182 -8.40 4.77 13.62
CA MET A 182 -9.14 4.08 14.69
C MET A 182 -10.18 3.08 14.16
N SER A 183 -10.73 3.31 12.97
CA SER A 183 -11.71 2.40 12.36
C SER A 183 -11.03 1.11 11.93
N LEU A 184 -9.89 1.21 11.23
CA LEU A 184 -9.04 0.10 10.85
C LEU A 184 -8.55 -0.65 12.08
N CYS A 185 -8.05 0.05 13.09
CA CYS A 185 -7.58 -0.55 14.33
C CYS A 185 -8.68 -1.39 15.00
N THR A 186 -9.92 -0.88 15.06
CA THR A 186 -11.07 -1.58 15.64
C THR A 186 -11.40 -2.87 14.88
N GLU A 187 -11.38 -2.82 13.53
CA GLU A 187 -11.63 -4.01 12.71
C GLU A 187 -10.48 -5.01 12.78
N PHE A 188 -9.25 -4.53 12.89
CA PHE A 188 -8.08 -5.39 13.04
C PHE A 188 -8.06 -6.12 14.39
N GLU A 189 -8.50 -5.48 15.48
CA GLU A 189 -8.62 -6.15 16.79
C GLU A 189 -9.58 -7.34 16.73
N LYS A 190 -10.75 -7.18 16.10
CA LYS A 190 -11.73 -8.27 15.90
C LYS A 190 -11.14 -9.38 15.03
N PHE A 191 -10.47 -8.98 13.95
CA PHE A 191 -9.85 -9.89 12.99
C PHE A 191 -8.80 -10.77 13.66
N ILE A 192 -7.81 -10.16 14.31
CA ILE A 192 -6.68 -10.92 14.87
C ILE A 192 -7.11 -11.82 16.03
N GLU A 193 -8.07 -11.40 16.86
CA GLU A 193 -8.67 -12.27 17.88
C GLU A 193 -9.33 -13.50 17.24
N SER A 194 -10.15 -13.28 16.21
CA SER A 194 -10.93 -14.35 15.59
C SER A 194 -10.03 -15.34 14.85
N ILE A 195 -9.06 -14.84 14.09
CA ILE A 195 -8.09 -15.67 13.37
C ILE A 195 -7.19 -16.44 14.35
N ASP A 196 -6.75 -15.82 15.45
CA ASP A 196 -5.92 -16.52 16.44
C ASP A 196 -6.65 -17.69 17.09
N ASN A 197 -7.95 -17.52 17.38
CA ASN A 197 -8.77 -18.60 17.93
C ASN A 197 -8.98 -19.76 16.95
N ILE A 198 -8.87 -19.52 15.64
CA ILE A 198 -9.06 -20.54 14.60
C ILE A 198 -7.74 -21.26 14.27
N HIS A 199 -6.63 -20.52 14.17
CA HIS A 199 -5.37 -21.01 13.59
C HIS A 199 -4.19 -21.09 14.56
N GLU A 200 -4.28 -20.49 15.75
CA GLU A 200 -3.13 -20.27 16.64
C GLU A 200 -1.94 -19.62 15.93
N LEU A 201 -1.93 -18.28 15.87
CA LEU A 201 -0.93 -17.52 15.14
C LEU A 201 0.48 -17.71 15.72
N ALA A 202 1.40 -18.13 14.86
CA ALA A 202 2.83 -18.21 15.10
C ALA A 202 3.61 -17.71 13.88
N PHE A 203 4.78 -17.13 14.12
CA PHE A 203 5.69 -16.73 13.05
C PHE A 203 6.58 -17.90 12.62
N ALA A 204 6.95 -17.91 11.34
CA ALA A 204 8.13 -18.63 10.90
C ALA A 204 9.39 -17.95 11.49
N ASP A 205 10.45 -18.72 11.73
CA ASP A 205 11.67 -18.22 12.36
C ASP A 205 12.26 -17.00 11.61
N ASN A 206 12.76 -16.02 12.39
CA ASN A 206 13.48 -14.82 11.92
C ASN A 206 12.68 -13.81 11.07
N GLN A 207 11.36 -13.73 11.20
CA GLN A 207 10.57 -12.65 10.59
C GLN A 207 10.40 -11.43 11.51
N GLU A 208 10.57 -10.22 10.98
CA GLU A 208 10.35 -8.96 11.71
C GLU A 208 9.06 -8.27 11.24
N PHE A 209 8.10 -8.11 12.16
CA PHE A 209 6.84 -7.41 11.93
C PHE A 209 6.68 -6.26 12.94
N PRO A 210 7.04 -5.01 12.57
CA PRO A 210 7.02 -3.88 13.51
C PRO A 210 5.66 -3.63 14.18
N GLY A 211 4.56 -3.90 13.47
CA GLY A 211 3.19 -3.77 13.98
C GLY A 211 2.82 -4.75 15.10
N VAL A 212 3.59 -5.82 15.32
CA VAL A 212 3.40 -6.71 16.47
C VAL A 212 3.53 -5.96 17.79
N TYR A 213 4.44 -4.98 17.86
CA TYR A 213 4.59 -4.14 19.04
C TYR A 213 3.40 -3.20 19.24
N ALA A 214 2.65 -2.86 18.18
CA ALA A 214 1.41 -2.07 18.30
C ALA A 214 0.35 -2.85 19.08
N LEU A 215 0.29 -4.17 18.89
CA LEU A 215 -0.66 -5.05 19.54
C LEU A 215 -0.55 -5.02 21.08
N LEU A 216 0.62 -4.67 21.61
CA LEU A 216 0.86 -4.53 23.05
C LEU A 216 0.11 -3.36 23.69
N PHE A 217 -0.42 -2.45 22.88
CA PHE A 217 -1.17 -1.28 23.31
C PHE A 217 -2.68 -1.36 22.98
N LEU A 218 -3.11 -2.46 22.38
CA LEU A 218 -4.50 -2.71 22.01
C LEU A 218 -5.31 -3.30 23.18
N ASN A 219 -6.53 -3.76 22.90
CA ASN A 219 -7.39 -4.37 23.91
C ASN A 219 -6.71 -5.57 24.62
N ARG A 220 -7.26 -5.98 25.77
CA ARG A 220 -6.64 -7.01 26.63
C ARG A 220 -6.35 -8.33 25.92
N ARG A 221 -7.24 -8.80 25.04
CA ARG A 221 -7.09 -10.10 24.38
C ARG A 221 -6.05 -10.02 23.27
N VAL A 222 -6.10 -8.97 22.45
CA VAL A 222 -5.10 -8.71 21.41
C VAL A 222 -3.71 -8.52 22.00
N ARG A 223 -3.59 -7.89 23.19
CA ARG A 223 -2.32 -7.80 23.91
C ARG A 223 -1.70 -9.16 24.22
N VAL A 224 -2.49 -10.16 24.59
CA VAL A 224 -1.97 -11.51 24.87
C VAL A 224 -1.38 -12.13 23.60
N ILE A 225 -2.06 -11.96 22.46
CA ILE A 225 -1.58 -12.38 21.14
C ILE A 225 -0.26 -11.65 20.83
N GLY A 226 -0.25 -10.32 20.97
CA GLY A 226 0.93 -9.47 20.79
C GLY A 226 2.12 -9.92 21.64
N TYR A 227 1.91 -10.25 22.92
CA TYR A 227 2.97 -10.78 23.79
C TYR A 227 3.52 -12.11 23.31
N ARG A 228 2.66 -13.04 22.86
CA ARG A 228 3.08 -14.35 22.33
C ARG A 228 3.91 -14.17 21.06
N LEU A 229 3.43 -13.33 20.13
CA LEU A 229 4.08 -13.02 18.87
C LEU A 229 5.42 -12.26 19.06
N ALA A 230 5.44 -11.24 19.91
CA ALA A 230 6.67 -10.49 20.22
C ALA A 230 7.73 -11.38 20.87
N ARG A 231 7.32 -12.35 21.70
CA ARG A 231 8.24 -13.32 22.29
C ARG A 231 8.87 -14.24 21.22
N ALA A 232 8.10 -14.63 20.21
CA ALA A 232 8.59 -15.45 19.10
C ALA A 232 9.59 -14.69 18.21
N MET A 233 9.43 -13.37 18.04
CA MET A 233 10.39 -12.51 17.32
C MET A 233 11.75 -12.37 18.03
N GLY A 234 11.87 -12.80 19.28
CA GLY A 234 13.11 -12.76 20.04
C GLY A 234 13.42 -11.38 20.63
N LYS A 235 14.67 -11.23 21.12
CA LYS A 235 15.11 -9.98 21.76
C LYS A 235 15.54 -8.96 20.72
N LEU A 236 15.16 -7.70 20.91
CA LEU A 236 15.75 -6.55 20.21
C LEU A 236 17.21 -6.42 20.64
N ARG A 237 18.15 -6.61 19.71
CA ARG A 237 19.60 -6.65 19.99
C ARG A 237 20.39 -5.52 19.35
N SER A 238 19.79 -4.75 18.42
CA SER A 238 20.47 -3.66 17.73
C SER A 238 19.73 -2.32 17.86
N ALA A 239 20.48 -1.23 17.74
CA ALA A 239 19.92 0.12 17.69
C ALA A 239 18.96 0.28 16.49
N THR A 240 19.31 -0.28 15.33
CA THR A 240 18.49 -0.23 14.12
C THR A 240 17.12 -0.89 14.30
N GLN A 241 17.05 -2.00 15.04
CA GLN A 241 15.76 -2.61 15.39
C GLN A 241 14.91 -1.71 16.30
N LEU A 242 15.56 -0.97 17.20
CA LEU A 242 14.88 -0.03 18.10
C LEU A 242 14.42 1.25 17.38
N GLU A 243 15.21 1.77 16.45
CA GLU A 243 14.90 2.93 15.62
C GLU A 243 13.60 2.72 14.83
N ARG A 244 13.40 1.53 14.27
CA ARG A 244 12.16 1.15 13.57
C ARG A 244 10.92 1.18 14.47
N LEU A 245 11.10 0.96 15.77
CA LEU A 245 10.01 1.01 16.76
C LEU A 245 9.83 2.38 17.38
N GLN A 246 10.78 3.30 17.19
CA GLN A 246 10.75 4.62 17.80
C GLN A 246 9.47 5.41 17.47
N PRO A 247 8.93 5.41 16.23
CA PRO A 247 7.68 6.11 15.94
C PRO A 247 6.51 5.55 16.76
N LEU A 248 6.43 4.23 16.86
CA LEU A 248 5.40 3.51 17.62
C LEU A 248 5.52 3.78 19.13
N LEU A 249 6.74 3.73 19.66
CA LEU A 249 7.01 4.04 21.06
C LEU A 249 6.68 5.50 21.38
N LYS A 250 7.08 6.46 20.53
CA LYS A 250 6.70 7.87 20.69
C LYS A 250 5.19 8.05 20.74
N LYS A 251 4.46 7.37 19.87
CA LYS A 251 2.99 7.42 19.77
C LYS A 251 2.31 6.86 21.03
N PHE A 252 2.70 5.67 21.49
CA PHE A 252 1.98 4.98 22.56
C PHE A 252 2.50 5.26 23.97
N ILE A 253 3.79 5.59 24.13
CA ILE A 253 4.37 5.93 25.44
C ILE A 253 4.07 7.40 25.76
N GLY A 254 3.76 8.23 24.76
CA GLY A 254 3.54 9.65 24.96
C GLY A 254 4.79 10.28 25.55
N ILE A 255 5.78 10.57 24.72
CA ILE A 255 6.73 11.60 25.13
C ILE A 255 5.94 12.91 25.10
N LEU A 256 5.34 13.23 26.24
CA LEU A 256 4.93 14.56 26.68
C LEU A 256 6.11 15.54 26.50
#